data_AF-A0A117QYK1-F1
#
_entry.id   AF-A0A117QYK1-F1
#
_cell.length_a   1.000
_cell.length_b   1.000
_cell.length_c   1.000
_cell.angle_alpha   90.00
_cell.angle_beta   90.00
_cell.angle_gamma   90.00
#
_symmetry.space_group_name_H-M   'P 1'
#
loop_
_entity.id
_entity.type
_entity.pdbx_description
1 polymer ?
#
loop_
_entity_poly.entity_id
_entity_poly.type
_entity_poly.pdbx_seq_one_letter_code
_entity_poly.pdbx_strand_id
1 'polypeptide(L)'
;MSKGDNSSSPKAGGVAAAMSALVLAVLLAALDQTIVSTALPRIAEDLNGFDDIAWVSAAYLLASTAVTPLWGKLGDMFGRKRLYLGSTSVFLVASVACGLARNLPELVGARVLQGVGGGGMIVLTFALVGDIVAPSERGRYQGLFGSVYGVASIVGPLLGGVFTDQLSWRWAFLVNLPVGIVALAIAARLLPTARRGTRGARIDYLGATVLAAIATGLVLVTSFGERWGWGSSAIVGLIAATVALAVALVPVERRAAAPVLPPTMFASPTVVFSSLIAFFANAAMFSVLVYLPTYLQIVHGVSATLSGIHMLPLVAGLVVSQSLAGRWAAHVERLRTILLAGLAANLAGLLLLGTIGAATDTLVLSVFFLITGVGIGMVPMVVLTTVQNSVPTADLGAASAVVTFARSIGAAFGVAVFGTLLNTGFADRTSGLPTAGGFDATRPDTISRLPGALRDTALDAFAHAMAGGYLWIALALAVGIVLALFLKPARESGETTTTDHSEPADQSATTDHSKPVPVTGPVQDPVRTC
;
A
#
# COMPACT_ATOMS: atom_id res chain seq x y z
N MET A 1 -38.23 17.92 -29.61
CA MET A 1 -36.86 18.48 -29.78
C MET A 1 -36.01 18.00 -28.61
N SER A 2 -35.24 16.93 -28.84
CA SER A 2 -34.33 16.30 -27.87
C SER A 2 -33.05 17.12 -27.77
N LYS A 3 -32.73 17.63 -26.57
CA LYS A 3 -31.44 18.27 -26.29
C LYS A 3 -30.44 17.15 -26.01
N GLY A 4 -29.62 16.84 -27.01
CA GLY A 4 -28.53 15.89 -26.91
C GLY A 4 -27.54 16.29 -25.82
N ASP A 5 -27.39 15.41 -24.83
CA ASP A 5 -26.42 15.51 -23.75
C ASP A 5 -25.04 15.10 -24.31
N ASN A 6 -24.26 16.10 -24.74
CA ASN A 6 -22.87 15.90 -25.16
C ASN A 6 -22.03 15.55 -23.94
N SER A 7 -21.97 14.27 -23.61
CA SER A 7 -20.99 13.71 -22.68
C SER A 7 -19.59 13.84 -23.29
N SER A 8 -18.95 14.99 -23.07
CA SER A 8 -17.53 15.16 -23.40
C SER A 8 -16.73 14.23 -22.48
N SER A 9 -16.27 13.10 -23.02
CA SER A 9 -15.19 12.35 -22.38
C SER A 9 -14.03 13.33 -22.12
N PRO A 10 -13.40 13.30 -20.94
CA PRO A 10 -12.26 14.17 -20.70
C PRO A 10 -11.20 13.86 -21.77
N LYS A 11 -10.81 14.89 -22.56
CA LYS A 11 -9.73 14.79 -23.55
C LYS A 11 -8.53 14.09 -22.90
N ALA A 12 -7.89 13.15 -23.60
CA ALA A 12 -6.80 12.31 -23.07
C ALA A 12 -5.70 13.09 -22.30
N GLY A 13 -5.43 14.35 -22.68
CA GLY A 13 -4.50 15.23 -21.97
C GLY A 13 -4.94 15.66 -20.55
N GLY A 14 -6.25 15.75 -20.29
CA GLY A 14 -6.78 16.10 -18.97
C GLY A 14 -6.64 14.97 -17.95
N VAL A 15 -6.76 13.71 -18.40
CA VAL A 15 -6.57 12.52 -17.55
C VAL A 15 -5.11 12.40 -17.11
N ALA A 16 -4.16 12.52 -18.05
CA ALA A 16 -2.74 12.47 -17.72
C ALA A 16 -2.32 13.57 -16.74
N ALA A 17 -2.84 14.79 -16.92
CA ALA A 17 -2.55 15.92 -16.04
C ALA A 17 -3.19 15.74 -14.64
N ALA A 18 -4.43 15.23 -14.56
CA ALA A 18 -5.04 14.89 -13.27
C ALA A 18 -4.27 13.78 -12.53
N MET A 19 -3.81 12.76 -13.25
CA MET A 19 -3.00 11.68 -12.71
C MET A 19 -1.65 12.18 -12.17
N SER A 20 -1.05 13.21 -12.77
CA SER A 20 0.21 13.78 -12.27
C SER A 20 0.07 14.33 -10.83
N ALA A 21 -1.06 14.95 -10.48
CA ALA A 21 -1.31 15.41 -9.12
C ALA A 21 -1.37 14.25 -8.12
N LEU A 22 -2.02 13.15 -8.51
CA LEU A 22 -2.14 11.94 -7.70
C LEU A 22 -0.79 11.24 -7.50
N VAL A 23 0.02 11.19 -8.55
CA VAL A 23 1.40 10.70 -8.50
C VAL A 23 2.25 11.54 -7.56
N LEU A 24 2.13 12.88 -7.62
CA LEU A 24 2.83 13.78 -6.71
C LEU A 24 2.40 13.56 -5.26
N ALA A 25 1.11 13.33 -4.96
CA ALA A 25 0.66 13.03 -3.61
C ALA A 25 1.27 11.74 -3.05
N VAL A 26 1.34 10.67 -3.86
CA VAL A 26 2.02 9.43 -3.49
C VAL A 26 3.52 9.68 -3.27
N LEU A 27 4.15 10.49 -4.12
CA LEU A 27 5.55 10.88 -3.97
C LEU A 27 5.79 11.65 -2.67
N LEU A 28 4.93 12.62 -2.32
CA LEU A 28 5.00 13.35 -1.05
C LEU A 28 4.96 12.38 0.14
N ALA A 29 3.98 11.48 0.15
CA ALA A 29 3.82 10.52 1.24
C ALA A 29 5.03 9.60 1.39
N ALA A 30 5.59 9.14 0.26
CA ALA A 30 6.74 8.25 0.26
C ALA A 30 8.03 8.99 0.69
N LEU A 31 8.28 10.19 0.14
CA LEU A 31 9.44 11.02 0.50
C LEU A 31 9.40 11.45 1.97
N ASP A 32 8.23 11.81 2.50
CA ASP A 32 8.11 12.18 3.91
C ASP A 32 8.54 11.04 4.84
N GLN A 33 8.14 9.80 4.55
CA GLN A 33 8.58 8.65 5.35
C GLN A 33 10.08 8.38 5.22
N THR A 34 10.62 8.45 4.00
CA THR A 34 12.00 8.02 3.73
C THR A 34 13.02 9.07 4.16
N ILE A 35 12.77 10.36 3.92
CA ILE A 35 13.64 11.47 4.34
C ILE A 35 13.65 11.59 5.86
N VAL A 36 12.48 11.57 6.51
CA VAL A 36 12.39 11.73 7.98
C VAL A 36 13.14 10.61 8.69
N SER A 37 13.02 9.36 8.21
CA SER A 37 13.76 8.22 8.76
C SER A 37 15.28 8.47 8.81
N THR A 38 15.84 9.06 7.74
CA THR A 38 17.28 9.39 7.71
C THR A 38 17.66 10.61 8.56
N ALA A 39 16.72 11.53 8.79
CA ALA A 39 16.96 12.71 9.61
C ALA A 39 16.80 12.46 11.12
N LEU A 40 16.21 11.32 11.52
CA LEU A 40 15.92 10.99 12.92
C LEU A 40 17.12 11.20 13.85
N PRO A 41 18.33 10.65 13.61
CA PRO A 41 19.45 10.80 14.55
C PRO A 41 19.80 12.27 14.83
N ARG A 42 19.79 13.12 13.79
CA ARG A 42 20.06 14.56 13.91
C ARG A 42 18.93 15.30 14.64
N ILE A 43 17.68 14.88 14.44
CA ILE A 43 16.52 15.42 15.19
C ILE A 43 16.67 15.14 16.69
N ALA A 44 17.07 13.92 17.09
CA ALA A 44 17.28 13.63 18.50
C ALA A 44 18.42 14.43 19.12
N GLU A 45 19.51 14.63 18.37
CA GLU A 45 20.65 15.43 18.80
C GLU A 45 20.26 16.91 19.02
N ASP A 46 19.56 17.51 18.05
CA ASP A 46 19.16 18.93 18.13
C ASP A 46 18.04 19.18 19.16
N LEU A 47 17.14 18.22 19.40
CA LEU A 47 15.99 18.38 20.30
C LEU A 47 16.18 17.71 21.68
N ASN A 48 17.36 17.12 21.92
CA ASN A 48 17.74 16.48 23.18
C ASN A 48 16.71 15.43 23.69
N GLY A 49 16.15 14.65 22.77
CA GLY A 49 15.02 13.75 23.01
C GLY A 49 15.24 12.32 22.50
N PHE A 50 16.39 11.74 22.80
CA PHE A 50 16.74 10.38 22.36
C PHE A 50 15.72 9.33 22.83
N ASP A 51 15.14 9.52 24.01
CA ASP A 51 14.17 8.59 24.54
C ASP A 51 12.87 8.59 23.75
N ASP A 52 12.37 9.70 23.21
CA ASP A 52 11.05 9.69 22.56
C ASP A 52 11.10 9.73 21.03
N ILE A 53 12.29 9.57 20.44
CA ILE A 53 12.47 9.74 18.99
C ILE A 53 11.63 8.78 18.13
N ALA A 54 11.39 7.56 18.61
CA ALA A 54 10.53 6.59 17.94
C ALA A 54 9.10 7.11 17.74
N TRP A 55 8.62 8.01 18.60
CA TRP A 55 7.31 8.64 18.47
C TRP A 55 7.18 9.55 17.24
N VAL A 56 8.28 10.08 16.68
CA VAL A 56 8.23 10.95 15.49
C VAL A 56 7.66 10.19 14.28
N SER A 57 8.12 8.95 14.07
CA SER A 57 7.61 8.09 13.01
C SER A 57 6.31 7.40 13.41
N ALA A 58 6.23 6.89 14.65
CA ALA A 58 5.05 6.18 15.13
C ALA A 58 3.80 7.08 15.13
N ALA A 59 3.88 8.32 15.63
CA ALA A 59 2.73 9.22 15.71
C ALA A 59 2.11 9.53 14.34
N TYR A 60 2.94 9.71 13.31
CA TYR A 60 2.47 9.87 11.94
C TYR A 60 1.77 8.61 11.42
N LEU A 61 2.38 7.44 11.60
CA LEU A 61 1.80 6.17 11.17
C LEU A 61 0.49 5.85 11.92
N LEU A 62 0.45 6.08 13.23
CA LEU A 62 -0.74 5.92 14.07
C LEU A 62 -1.87 6.83 13.59
N ALA A 63 -1.60 8.12 13.46
CA ALA A 63 -2.62 9.08 13.02
C ALA A 63 -3.13 8.76 11.61
N SER A 64 -2.21 8.53 10.66
CA SER A 64 -2.57 8.24 9.26
C SER A 64 -3.37 6.95 9.11
N THR A 65 -2.99 5.88 9.79
CA THR A 65 -3.72 4.61 9.76
C THR A 65 -5.09 4.72 10.43
N ALA A 66 -5.17 5.44 11.56
CA ALA A 66 -6.43 5.63 12.28
C ALA A 66 -7.48 6.42 11.49
N VAL A 67 -7.08 7.50 10.79
CA VAL A 67 -8.06 8.34 10.07
C VAL A 67 -8.32 7.91 8.63
N THR A 68 -7.52 6.99 8.08
CA THR A 68 -7.62 6.50 6.69
C THR A 68 -9.04 6.03 6.34
N PRO A 69 -9.71 5.15 7.11
CA PRO A 69 -11.07 4.71 6.80
C PRO A 69 -12.08 5.85 6.81
N LEU A 70 -11.91 6.81 7.73
CA LEU A 70 -12.79 7.97 7.87
C LEU A 70 -12.71 8.87 6.63
N TRP A 71 -11.50 9.15 6.13
CA TRP A 71 -11.30 9.94 4.92
C TRP A 71 -11.93 9.31 3.68
N GLY A 72 -11.83 7.99 3.52
CA GLY A 72 -12.47 7.27 2.41
C GLY A 72 -13.98 7.52 2.37
N LYS A 73 -14.64 7.34 3.52
CA LYS A 73 -16.10 7.52 3.62
C LYS A 73 -16.52 8.99 3.49
N LEU A 74 -15.79 9.92 4.12
CA LEU A 74 -16.02 11.35 3.96
C LEU A 74 -15.85 11.77 2.49
N GLY A 75 -14.88 11.18 1.78
CA GLY A 75 -14.68 11.38 0.34
C GLY A 75 -15.90 10.95 -0.48
N ASP A 76 -16.48 9.79 -0.16
CA ASP A 76 -17.68 9.30 -0.86
C ASP A 76 -18.91 10.17 -0.62
N MET A 77 -19.04 10.77 0.57
CA MET A 77 -20.20 11.62 0.92
C MET A 77 -20.07 13.07 0.46
N PHE A 78 -18.93 13.70 0.75
CA PHE A 78 -18.72 15.14 0.53
C PHE A 78 -17.99 15.45 -0.78
N GLY A 79 -17.54 14.41 -1.49
CA GLY A 79 -16.86 14.49 -2.78
C GLY A 79 -15.34 14.37 -2.65
N ARG A 80 -14.78 13.35 -3.31
CA ARG A 80 -13.36 12.96 -3.21
C ARG A 80 -12.38 14.07 -3.57
N LYS A 81 -12.67 14.88 -4.60
CA LYS A 81 -11.82 16.03 -4.98
C LYS A 81 -11.66 17.05 -3.84
N ARG A 82 -12.75 17.44 -3.18
CA ARG A 82 -12.72 18.46 -2.11
C ARG A 82 -11.95 17.95 -0.90
N LEU A 83 -12.19 16.69 -0.55
CA LEU A 83 -11.56 16.08 0.62
C LEU A 83 -10.07 15.83 0.33
N TYR A 84 -9.68 15.51 -0.91
CA TYR A 84 -8.29 15.38 -1.31
C TYR A 84 -7.53 16.70 -1.18
N LEU A 85 -8.13 17.81 -1.64
CA LEU A 85 -7.54 19.13 -1.48
C LEU A 85 -7.42 19.52 0.00
N GLY A 86 -8.45 19.20 0.79
CA GLY A 86 -8.45 19.44 2.24
C GLY A 86 -7.35 18.64 2.97
N SER A 87 -7.28 17.33 2.75
CA SER A 87 -6.29 16.46 3.41
C SER A 87 -4.86 16.80 3.00
N THR A 88 -4.62 17.10 1.72
CA THR A 88 -3.31 17.55 1.22
C THR A 88 -2.92 18.91 1.83
N SER A 89 -3.88 19.83 1.98
CA SER A 89 -3.61 21.12 2.64
C SER A 89 -3.26 20.95 4.12
N VAL A 90 -3.97 20.07 4.84
CA VAL A 90 -3.64 19.71 6.23
C VAL A 90 -2.24 19.11 6.32
N PHE A 91 -1.87 18.22 5.40
CA PHE A 91 -0.53 17.63 5.35
C PHE A 91 0.56 18.70 5.17
N LEU A 92 0.34 19.70 4.31
CA LEU A 92 1.30 20.78 4.08
C LEU A 92 1.42 21.74 5.26
N VAL A 93 0.30 22.15 5.86
CA VAL A 93 0.32 22.99 7.07
C VAL A 93 1.04 22.27 8.21
N ALA A 94 0.77 20.98 8.38
CA ALA A 94 1.47 20.16 9.36
C ALA A 94 2.97 19.99 9.03
N SER A 95 3.34 19.91 7.75
CA SER A 95 4.75 19.90 7.34
C SER A 95 5.48 21.18 7.75
N VAL A 96 4.82 22.34 7.65
CA VAL A 96 5.37 23.61 8.20
C VAL A 96 5.52 23.53 9.71
N ALA A 97 4.50 23.02 10.42
CA ALA A 97 4.57 22.86 11.88
C ALA A 97 5.72 21.94 12.30
N CYS A 98 5.96 20.82 11.60
CA CYS A 98 7.12 19.95 11.83
C CYS A 98 8.44 20.69 11.62
N GLY A 99 8.56 21.49 10.56
CA GLY A 99 9.75 22.30 10.28
C GLY A 99 9.98 23.45 11.28
N LEU A 100 8.95 23.89 12.01
CA LEU A 100 9.05 24.94 13.02
C LEU A 100 9.24 24.40 14.46
N ALA A 101 9.01 23.10 14.68
CA ALA A 101 9.00 22.48 16.00
C ALA A 101 10.30 22.72 16.80
N ARG A 102 10.16 23.18 18.04
CA ARG A 102 11.29 23.59 18.91
C ARG A 102 11.68 22.52 19.92
N ASN A 103 10.81 21.54 20.15
CA ASN A 103 11.04 20.43 21.05
C ASN A 103 10.34 19.18 20.50
N LEU A 104 10.69 18.03 21.05
CA LEU A 104 10.20 16.75 20.56
C LEU A 104 8.68 16.56 20.71
N PRO A 105 8.03 16.95 21.83
CA PRO A 105 6.57 16.87 21.94
C PRO A 105 5.83 17.70 20.87
N GLU A 106 6.30 18.91 20.57
CA GLU A 106 5.75 19.75 19.50
C GLU A 106 5.89 19.07 18.13
N LEU A 107 7.05 18.47 17.86
CA LEU A 107 7.29 17.71 16.62
C LEU A 107 6.34 16.50 16.53
N VAL A 108 6.21 15.73 17.61
CA VAL A 108 5.29 14.58 17.68
C VAL A 108 3.84 15.02 17.44
N GLY A 109 3.39 16.11 18.06
CA GLY A 109 2.07 16.68 17.83
C GLY A 109 1.87 17.13 16.37
N ALA A 110 2.87 17.76 15.77
CA ALA A 110 2.84 18.13 14.36
C ALA A 110 2.80 16.88 13.44
N ARG A 111 3.51 15.80 13.80
CA ARG A 111 3.47 14.51 13.09
C ARG A 111 2.11 13.83 13.18
N VAL A 112 1.40 13.94 14.30
CA VAL A 112 0.00 13.49 14.40
C VAL A 112 -0.85 14.24 13.38
N LEU A 113 -0.79 15.58 13.36
CA LEU A 113 -1.56 16.38 12.40
C LEU A 113 -1.18 16.06 10.94
N GLN A 114 0.10 15.83 10.68
CA GLN A 114 0.61 15.46 9.37
C GLN A 114 0.10 14.08 8.96
N GLY A 115 0.05 13.13 9.88
CA GLY A 115 -0.52 11.80 9.66
C GLY A 115 -2.02 11.88 9.32
N VAL A 116 -2.76 12.76 10.01
CA VAL A 116 -4.18 12.99 9.70
C VAL A 116 -4.37 13.44 8.24
N GLY A 117 -3.55 14.38 7.76
CA GLY A 117 -3.57 14.79 6.35
C GLY A 117 -3.08 13.70 5.40
N GLY A 118 -1.98 13.03 5.74
CA GLY A 118 -1.30 12.04 4.90
C GLY A 118 -2.15 10.80 4.63
N GLY A 119 -2.83 10.26 5.65
CA GLY A 119 -3.76 9.15 5.48
C GLY A 119 -4.89 9.48 4.49
N GLY A 120 -5.49 10.66 4.64
CA GLY A 120 -6.53 11.12 3.72
C GLY A 120 -6.04 11.36 2.31
N MET A 121 -4.85 11.96 2.17
CA MET A 121 -4.21 12.22 0.88
C MET A 121 -4.01 10.92 0.08
N ILE A 122 -3.47 9.87 0.70
CA ILE A 122 -3.23 8.57 0.03
C ILE A 122 -4.55 7.87 -0.32
N VAL A 123 -5.48 7.75 0.64
CA VAL A 123 -6.74 7.02 0.43
C VAL A 123 -7.57 7.65 -0.67
N LEU A 124 -7.70 8.98 -0.64
CA LEU A 124 -8.46 9.71 -1.64
C LEU A 124 -7.77 9.71 -3.01
N THR A 125 -6.44 9.61 -3.03
CA THR A 125 -5.69 9.40 -4.28
C THR A 125 -6.13 8.12 -4.97
N PHE A 126 -6.11 6.98 -4.27
CA PHE A 126 -6.53 5.70 -4.87
C PHE A 126 -8.01 5.71 -5.26
N ALA A 127 -8.87 6.36 -4.47
CA ALA A 127 -10.28 6.51 -4.80
C ALA A 127 -10.49 7.33 -6.08
N LEU A 128 -9.79 8.45 -6.24
CA LEU A 128 -9.85 9.31 -7.42
C LEU A 128 -9.32 8.63 -8.68
N VAL A 129 -8.30 7.77 -8.58
CA VAL A 129 -7.89 6.93 -9.71
C VAL A 129 -9.05 6.05 -10.17
N GLY A 130 -9.80 5.47 -9.23
CA GLY A 130 -10.98 4.67 -9.54
C GLY A 130 -12.05 5.42 -10.36
N ASP A 131 -12.17 6.74 -10.16
CA ASP A 131 -13.17 7.59 -10.82
C ASP A 131 -12.73 8.06 -12.22
N ILE A 132 -11.43 8.21 -12.44
CA ILE A 132 -10.88 8.81 -13.67
C ILE A 132 -10.41 7.74 -14.66
N VAL A 133 -9.98 6.59 -14.14
CA VAL A 133 -9.29 5.55 -14.91
C VAL A 133 -10.17 4.33 -15.09
N ALA A 134 -10.27 3.87 -16.35
CA ALA A 134 -10.97 2.64 -16.70
C ALA A 134 -10.39 1.42 -15.96
N PRO A 135 -11.21 0.44 -15.54
CA PRO A 135 -10.74 -0.73 -14.78
C PRO A 135 -9.52 -1.44 -15.37
N SER A 136 -9.46 -1.59 -16.70
CA SER A 136 -8.35 -2.22 -17.43
C SER A 136 -7.03 -1.45 -17.34
N GLU A 137 -7.07 -0.15 -17.11
CA GLU A 137 -5.88 0.71 -17.02
C GLU A 137 -5.39 0.88 -15.57
N ARG A 138 -6.21 0.54 -14.56
CA ARG A 138 -5.86 0.75 -13.14
C ARG A 138 -4.57 0.05 -12.75
N GLY A 139 -4.31 -1.15 -13.27
CA GLY A 139 -3.06 -1.88 -13.04
C GLY A 139 -1.82 -1.11 -13.48
N ARG A 140 -1.89 -0.38 -14.60
CA ARG A 140 -0.79 0.49 -15.07
C ARG A 140 -0.49 1.62 -14.09
N TYR A 141 -1.52 2.28 -13.58
CA TYR A 141 -1.34 3.42 -12.67
C TYR A 141 -0.93 3.00 -11.27
N GLN A 142 -1.37 1.84 -10.79
CA GLN A 142 -0.86 1.32 -9.54
C GLN A 142 0.61 0.90 -9.67
N GLY A 143 1.02 0.34 -10.82
CA GLY A 143 2.43 0.08 -11.12
C GLY A 143 3.26 1.37 -11.09
N LEU A 144 2.71 2.47 -11.60
CA LEU A 144 3.31 3.80 -11.49
C LEU A 144 3.43 4.27 -10.03
N PHE A 145 2.42 4.06 -9.18
CA PHE A 145 2.50 4.41 -7.77
C PHE A 145 3.52 3.57 -6.99
N GLY A 146 3.63 2.28 -7.29
CA GLY A 146 4.69 1.43 -6.73
C GLY A 146 6.09 1.87 -7.17
N SER A 147 6.21 2.27 -8.44
CA SER A 147 7.44 2.83 -9.01
C SER A 147 7.87 4.11 -8.29
N VAL A 148 6.91 4.99 -7.97
CA VAL A 148 7.13 6.21 -7.19
C VAL A 148 7.67 5.90 -5.80
N TYR A 149 7.13 4.89 -5.11
CA TYR A 149 7.67 4.42 -3.83
C TYR A 149 9.10 3.90 -3.96
N GLY A 150 9.39 3.13 -5.01
CA GLY A 150 10.75 2.66 -5.30
C GLY A 150 11.73 3.83 -5.48
N VAL A 151 11.38 4.81 -6.32
CA VAL A 151 12.20 6.01 -6.54
C VAL A 151 12.36 6.83 -5.25
N ALA A 152 11.28 7.04 -4.50
CA ALA A 152 11.29 7.78 -3.24
C ALA A 152 12.14 7.09 -2.15
N SER A 153 12.27 5.76 -2.18
CA SER A 153 13.15 5.02 -1.27
C SER A 153 14.64 5.30 -1.48
N ILE A 154 15.03 5.73 -2.69
CA ILE A 154 16.39 6.15 -3.02
C ILE A 154 16.56 7.65 -2.82
N VAL A 155 15.65 8.43 -3.41
CA VAL A 155 15.71 9.89 -3.39
C VAL A 155 15.56 10.43 -1.97
N GLY A 156 14.79 9.74 -1.12
CA GLY A 156 14.56 10.12 0.26
C GLY A 156 15.85 10.19 1.09
N PRO A 157 16.57 9.07 1.29
CA PRO A 157 17.84 9.07 2.00
C PRO A 157 18.89 10.02 1.40
N LEU A 158 18.93 10.14 0.07
CA LEU A 158 19.81 11.08 -0.62
C LEU A 158 19.52 12.54 -0.23
N LEU A 159 18.26 12.96 -0.34
CA LEU A 159 17.85 14.32 0.04
C LEU A 159 17.97 14.53 1.55
N GLY A 160 17.62 13.52 2.35
CA GLY A 160 17.73 13.54 3.80
C GLY A 160 19.14 13.78 4.26
N GLY A 161 20.12 13.05 3.73
CA GLY A 161 21.54 13.26 4.01
C GLY A 161 22.00 14.66 3.63
N VAL A 162 21.65 15.15 2.43
CA VAL A 162 21.99 16.53 2.03
C VAL A 162 21.38 17.56 2.98
N PHE A 163 20.13 17.36 3.40
CA PHE A 163 19.45 18.27 4.33
C PHE A 163 20.02 18.23 5.74
N THR A 164 20.40 17.06 6.25
CA THR A 164 21.01 16.94 7.57
C THR A 164 22.44 17.47 7.60
N ASP A 165 23.21 17.23 6.53
CA ASP A 165 24.65 17.49 6.53
C ASP A 165 24.98 18.93 6.13
N GLN A 166 24.20 19.53 5.23
CA GLN A 166 24.50 20.85 4.65
C GLN A 166 23.51 21.95 5.04
N LEU A 167 22.30 21.59 5.49
CA LEU A 167 21.26 22.56 5.86
C LEU A 167 20.81 22.35 7.31
N SER A 168 19.59 21.85 7.48
CA SER A 168 18.96 21.54 8.76
C SER A 168 17.96 20.43 8.50
N TRP A 169 17.79 19.51 9.47
CA TRP A 169 16.77 18.48 9.44
C TRP A 169 15.35 19.02 9.18
N ARG A 170 15.09 20.30 9.45
CA ARG A 170 13.82 20.99 9.18
C ARG A 170 13.43 20.93 7.70
N TRP A 171 14.41 20.94 6.79
CA TRP A 171 14.16 20.83 5.35
C TRP A 171 13.57 19.49 4.94
N ALA A 172 13.74 18.44 5.76
CA ALA A 172 13.08 17.16 5.56
C ALA A 172 11.55 17.28 5.49
N PHE A 173 10.99 18.26 6.21
CA PHE A 173 9.56 18.55 6.18
C PHE A 173 9.21 19.66 5.19
N LEU A 174 10.05 20.69 5.08
CA LEU A 174 9.77 21.84 4.22
C LEU A 174 9.85 21.52 2.72
N VAL A 175 10.58 20.47 2.31
CA VAL A 175 10.61 20.00 0.91
C VAL A 175 9.23 19.56 0.40
N ASN A 176 8.33 19.17 1.31
CA ASN A 176 6.96 18.79 0.94
C ASN A 176 6.14 19.98 0.42
N LEU A 177 6.43 21.21 0.84
CA LEU A 177 5.69 22.41 0.46
C LEU A 177 5.70 22.67 -1.05
N PRO A 178 6.86 22.84 -1.72
CA PRO A 178 6.86 23.15 -3.15
C PRO A 178 6.16 22.06 -3.96
N VAL A 179 6.44 20.79 -3.66
CA VAL A 179 5.85 19.65 -4.39
C VAL A 179 4.35 19.55 -4.15
N GLY A 180 3.90 19.74 -2.91
CA GLY A 180 2.48 19.65 -2.57
C GLY A 180 1.67 20.87 -3.03
N ILE A 181 2.25 22.07 -3.05
CA ILE A 181 1.59 23.26 -3.65
C ILE A 181 1.35 23.03 -5.14
N VAL A 182 2.34 22.47 -5.86
CA VAL A 182 2.17 22.09 -7.26
C VAL A 182 1.10 21.02 -7.41
N ALA A 183 1.12 19.97 -6.58
CA ALA A 183 0.10 18.91 -6.60
C ALA A 183 -1.31 19.46 -6.34
N LEU A 184 -1.47 20.35 -5.36
CA LEU A 184 -2.72 21.05 -5.05
C LEU A 184 -3.20 21.92 -6.20
N ALA A 185 -2.31 22.70 -6.82
CA ALA A 185 -2.66 23.59 -7.93
C ALA A 185 -3.13 22.79 -9.16
N ILE A 186 -2.43 21.72 -9.50
CA ILE A 186 -2.82 20.80 -10.58
C ILE A 186 -4.15 20.14 -10.24
N ALA A 187 -4.29 19.60 -9.02
CA ALA A 187 -5.51 18.95 -8.58
C ALA A 187 -6.74 19.88 -8.58
N ALA A 188 -6.59 21.09 -8.04
CA ALA A 188 -7.69 22.05 -7.96
C ALA A 188 -8.26 22.36 -9.35
N ARG A 189 -7.40 22.48 -10.36
CA ARG A 189 -7.78 22.80 -11.74
C ARG A 189 -8.27 21.61 -12.54
N LEU A 190 -7.60 20.46 -12.43
CA LEU A 190 -7.73 19.37 -13.41
C LEU A 190 -8.49 18.15 -12.89
N LEU A 191 -8.59 17.93 -11.57
CA LEU A 191 -9.38 16.81 -11.06
C LEU A 191 -10.86 17.06 -11.37
N PRO A 192 -11.58 16.07 -11.94
CA PRO A 192 -13.00 16.20 -12.19
C PRO A 192 -13.75 16.35 -10.86
N THR A 193 -14.69 17.29 -10.84
CA THR A 193 -15.61 17.43 -9.71
C THR A 193 -16.73 16.41 -9.92
N ALA A 194 -16.60 15.22 -9.33
CA ALA A 194 -17.65 14.22 -9.41
C ALA A 194 -18.98 14.76 -8.82
N ARG A 195 -20.10 14.36 -9.44
CA ARG A 195 -21.46 14.71 -9.01
C ARG A 195 -21.67 14.21 -7.58
N ARG A 196 -22.34 15.02 -6.73
CA ARG A 196 -22.64 14.77 -5.30
C ARG A 196 -22.82 13.27 -5.01
N GLY A 197 -22.13 12.78 -3.98
CA GLY A 197 -22.25 11.42 -3.46
C GLY A 197 -23.70 11.00 -3.29
N THR A 198 -23.97 9.72 -3.50
CA THR A 198 -25.29 9.10 -3.35
C THR A 198 -25.95 9.59 -2.06
N ARG A 199 -27.07 10.33 -2.20
CA ARG A 199 -27.92 10.73 -1.07
C ARG A 199 -28.31 9.46 -0.32
N GLY A 200 -27.75 9.25 0.88
CA GLY A 200 -28.11 8.13 1.76
C GLY A 200 -26.96 7.28 2.31
N ALA A 201 -25.69 7.54 1.94
CA ALA A 201 -24.57 6.81 2.53
C ALA A 201 -24.46 7.07 4.05
N ARG A 202 -24.80 6.08 4.87
CA ARG A 202 -24.57 6.11 6.33
C ARG A 202 -23.12 5.71 6.62
N ILE A 203 -22.49 6.40 7.57
CA ILE A 203 -21.15 6.08 8.07
C ILE A 203 -21.28 5.08 9.22
N ASP A 204 -20.59 3.95 9.13
CA ASP A 204 -20.33 3.11 10.28
C ASP A 204 -19.17 3.68 11.09
N TYR A 205 -19.48 4.66 11.93
CA TYR A 205 -18.49 5.31 12.81
C TYR A 205 -17.91 4.31 13.81
N LEU A 206 -18.69 3.32 14.23
CA LEU A 206 -18.24 2.34 15.21
C LEU A 206 -17.23 1.39 14.57
N GLY A 207 -17.56 0.79 13.43
CA GLY A 207 -16.63 -0.07 12.67
C GLY A 207 -15.36 0.67 12.26
N ALA A 208 -15.48 1.90 11.77
CA ALA A 208 -14.31 2.73 11.43
C ALA A 208 -13.43 3.03 12.65
N THR A 209 -14.02 3.33 13.81
CA THR A 209 -13.26 3.63 15.05
C THR A 209 -12.59 2.38 15.60
N VAL A 210 -13.27 1.23 15.58
CA VAL A 210 -12.69 -0.05 16.02
C VAL A 210 -11.55 -0.46 15.08
N LEU A 211 -11.72 -0.33 13.77
CA LEU A 211 -10.67 -0.61 12.79
C LEU A 211 -9.45 0.31 12.97
N ALA A 212 -9.69 1.60 13.22
CA ALA A 212 -8.66 2.57 13.56
C ALA A 212 -7.91 2.18 14.84
N ALA A 213 -8.63 1.73 15.87
CA ALA A 213 -8.04 1.28 17.13
C ALA A 213 -7.20 0.00 16.96
N ILE A 214 -7.64 -0.95 16.11
CA ILE A 214 -6.85 -2.15 15.76
C ILE A 214 -5.57 -1.75 15.04
N ALA A 215 -5.66 -0.87 14.03
CA ALA A 215 -4.49 -0.39 13.31
C ALA A 215 -3.51 0.33 14.25
N THR A 216 -4.04 1.14 15.16
CA THR A 216 -3.26 1.85 16.20
C THR A 216 -2.54 0.86 17.10
N GLY A 217 -3.24 -0.16 17.60
CA GLY A 217 -2.66 -1.21 18.43
C GLY A 217 -1.55 -1.97 17.71
N LEU A 218 -1.76 -2.34 16.45
CA LEU A 218 -0.74 -3.00 15.62
C LEU A 218 0.50 -2.12 15.41
N VAL A 219 0.32 -0.83 15.10
CA VAL A 219 1.45 0.10 14.95
C VAL A 219 2.17 0.31 16.28
N LEU A 220 1.48 0.38 17.42
CA LEU A 220 2.13 0.48 18.74
C LEU A 220 2.94 -0.77 19.08
N VAL A 221 2.37 -1.95 18.89
CA VAL A 221 3.07 -3.23 19.14
C VAL A 221 4.32 -3.33 18.26
N THR A 222 4.21 -2.96 16.98
CA THR A 222 5.35 -3.03 16.05
C THR A 222 6.39 -1.93 16.32
N SER A 223 5.98 -0.72 16.69
CA SER A 223 6.92 0.39 16.92
C SER A 223 7.66 0.28 18.26
N PHE A 224 7.02 -0.28 19.28
CA PHE A 224 7.59 -0.34 20.65
C PHE A 224 7.93 -1.76 21.11
N GLY A 225 7.57 -2.80 20.34
CA GLY A 225 7.80 -4.20 20.69
C GLY A 225 9.27 -4.52 20.93
N GLU A 226 10.15 -4.03 20.06
CA GLU A 226 11.58 -4.17 20.23
C GLU A 226 12.09 -3.43 21.47
N ARG A 227 11.70 -2.16 21.61
CA ARG A 227 12.21 -1.26 22.65
C ARG A 227 11.77 -1.64 24.06
N TRP A 228 10.51 -2.01 24.24
CA TRP A 228 9.97 -2.40 25.54
C TRP A 228 10.12 -3.90 25.80
N GLY A 229 10.58 -4.66 24.80
CA GLY A 229 10.63 -6.11 24.84
C GLY A 229 9.29 -6.75 24.55
N TRP A 230 9.29 -7.72 23.63
CA TRP A 230 8.10 -8.43 23.16
C TRP A 230 7.34 -9.18 24.26
N GLY A 231 8.03 -9.59 25.34
CA GLY A 231 7.46 -10.27 26.50
C GLY A 231 6.99 -9.33 27.63
N SER A 232 7.15 -8.01 27.49
CA SER A 232 6.74 -7.07 28.53
C SER A 232 5.22 -7.05 28.71
N SER A 233 4.76 -6.79 29.94
CA SER A 233 3.33 -6.68 30.25
C SER A 233 2.63 -5.60 29.42
N ALA A 234 3.34 -4.51 29.07
CA ALA A 234 2.83 -3.46 28.20
C ALA A 234 2.54 -3.96 26.78
N ILE A 235 3.50 -4.64 26.13
CA ILE A 235 3.33 -5.16 24.78
C ILE A 235 2.34 -6.31 24.75
N VAL A 236 2.41 -7.24 25.71
CA VAL A 236 1.44 -8.34 25.82
C VAL A 236 0.03 -7.80 26.05
N GLY A 237 -0.13 -6.77 26.89
CA GLY A 237 -1.40 -6.07 27.10
C GLY A 237 -1.92 -5.39 25.83
N LEU A 238 -1.04 -4.73 25.06
CA LEU A 238 -1.39 -4.13 23.77
C LEU A 238 -1.80 -5.18 22.73
N ILE A 239 -1.10 -6.31 22.66
CA ILE A 239 -1.46 -7.45 21.80
C ILE A 239 -2.84 -7.98 22.19
N ALA A 240 -3.05 -8.25 23.48
CA ALA A 240 -4.34 -8.74 23.98
C ALA A 240 -5.48 -7.78 23.69
N ALA A 241 -5.28 -6.46 23.91
CA ALA A 241 -6.26 -5.43 23.59
C ALA A 241 -6.54 -5.34 22.08
N THR A 242 -5.51 -5.42 21.24
CA THR A 242 -5.64 -5.40 19.78
C THR A 242 -6.42 -6.62 19.29
N VAL A 243 -6.13 -7.81 19.82
CA VAL A 243 -6.86 -9.05 19.51
C VAL A 243 -8.31 -8.95 19.98
N ALA A 244 -8.56 -8.43 21.19
CA ALA A 244 -9.91 -8.22 21.70
C ALA A 244 -10.72 -7.27 20.82
N LEU A 245 -10.12 -6.17 20.36
CA LEU A 245 -10.73 -5.24 19.41
C LEU A 245 -11.01 -5.91 18.05
N ALA A 246 -10.08 -6.73 17.55
CA ALA A 246 -10.28 -7.48 16.30
C ALA A 246 -11.44 -8.48 16.41
N VAL A 247 -11.59 -9.16 17.55
CA VAL A 247 -12.74 -10.04 17.82
C VAL A 247 -14.02 -9.21 17.95
N ALA A 248 -13.97 -8.06 18.62
CA ALA A 248 -15.11 -7.15 18.78
C ALA A 248 -15.56 -6.50 17.46
N LEU A 249 -14.68 -6.37 16.47
CA LEU A 249 -15.01 -5.86 15.15
C LEU A 249 -16.03 -6.75 14.43
N VAL A 250 -15.98 -8.08 14.63
CA VAL A 250 -16.88 -9.04 13.97
C VAL A 250 -18.37 -8.76 14.27
N PRO A 251 -18.83 -8.68 15.53
CA PRO A 251 -20.21 -8.34 15.83
C PRO A 251 -20.57 -6.89 15.49
N VAL A 252 -19.60 -5.95 15.51
CA VAL A 252 -19.82 -4.55 15.11
C VAL A 252 -20.16 -4.46 13.63
N GLU A 253 -19.33 -5.02 12.76
CA GLU A 253 -19.51 -5.02 11.31
C GLU A 253 -20.74 -5.83 10.88
N ARG A 254 -21.09 -6.91 11.61
CA ARG A 254 -22.33 -7.66 11.35
C ARG A 254 -23.62 -6.88 11.64
N ARG A 255 -23.56 -5.88 12.53
CA ARG A 255 -24.72 -5.04 12.91
C ARG A 255 -24.77 -3.73 12.12
N ALA A 256 -23.68 -3.36 11.46
CA ALA A 256 -23.59 -2.12 10.71
C ALA A 256 -24.47 -2.14 9.46
N ALA A 257 -25.18 -1.03 9.21
CA ALA A 257 -25.99 -0.87 8.00
C ALA A 257 -25.15 -0.69 6.72
N ALA A 258 -23.89 -0.27 6.88
CA ALA A 258 -22.92 -0.06 5.80
C ALA A 258 -21.51 -0.41 6.32
N PRO A 259 -21.20 -1.71 6.51
CA PRO A 259 -19.95 -2.18 7.08
C PRO A 259 -18.74 -1.65 6.32
N VAL A 260 -17.70 -1.22 7.04
CA VAL A 260 -16.42 -0.80 6.44
C VAL A 260 -15.67 -2.02 5.90
N LEU A 261 -15.81 -3.14 6.60
CA LEU A 261 -15.14 -4.38 6.29
C LEU A 261 -16.19 -5.52 6.29
N PRO A 262 -16.94 -5.68 5.19
CA PRO A 262 -18.05 -6.60 5.11
C PRO A 262 -17.59 -8.02 5.47
N PRO A 263 -18.23 -8.69 6.45
CA PRO A 263 -17.85 -10.04 6.86
C PRO A 263 -17.89 -11.06 5.72
N THR A 264 -18.71 -10.78 4.70
CA THR A 264 -18.82 -11.56 3.45
C THR A 264 -17.51 -11.62 2.68
N MET A 265 -16.61 -10.62 2.81
CA MET A 265 -15.29 -10.64 2.18
C MET A 265 -14.42 -11.78 2.71
N PHE A 266 -14.51 -12.09 4.01
CA PHE A 266 -13.75 -13.19 4.62
C PHE A 266 -14.31 -14.58 4.30
N ALA A 267 -15.54 -14.66 3.77
CA ALA A 267 -16.09 -15.92 3.29
C ALA A 267 -15.44 -16.35 1.96
N SER A 268 -14.79 -15.43 1.22
CA SER A 268 -14.06 -15.74 -0.01
C SER A 268 -12.62 -16.16 0.30
N PRO A 269 -12.24 -17.43 0.07
CA PRO A 269 -10.85 -17.87 0.28
C PRO A 269 -9.86 -17.09 -0.58
N THR A 270 -10.27 -16.65 -1.77
CA THR A 270 -9.43 -15.82 -2.65
C THR A 270 -9.07 -14.49 -2.01
N VAL A 271 -10.02 -13.82 -1.34
CA VAL A 271 -9.76 -12.56 -0.63
C VAL A 271 -8.85 -12.79 0.57
N VAL A 272 -9.10 -13.83 1.35
CA VAL A 272 -8.29 -14.18 2.53
C VAL A 272 -6.85 -14.51 2.15
N PHE A 273 -6.65 -15.45 1.22
CA PHE A 273 -5.30 -15.86 0.79
C PHE A 273 -4.56 -14.71 0.11
N SER A 274 -5.23 -13.94 -0.74
CA SER A 274 -4.61 -12.77 -1.37
C SER A 274 -4.20 -11.72 -0.35
N SER A 275 -4.99 -11.50 0.70
CA SER A 275 -4.66 -10.56 1.77
C SER A 275 -3.44 -11.03 2.58
N LEU A 276 -3.36 -12.32 2.90
CA LEU A 276 -2.18 -12.91 3.56
C LEU A 276 -0.92 -12.82 2.68
N ILE A 277 -1.05 -13.11 1.38
CA ILE A 277 0.06 -12.94 0.42
C ILE A 277 0.49 -11.46 0.36
N ALA A 278 -0.47 -10.53 0.33
CA ALA A 278 -0.20 -9.10 0.33
C ALA A 278 0.58 -8.66 1.58
N PHE A 279 0.19 -9.20 2.75
CA PHE A 279 0.86 -8.98 4.02
C PHE A 279 2.34 -9.44 3.96
N PHE A 280 2.60 -10.71 3.62
CA PHE A 280 3.98 -11.23 3.57
C PHE A 280 4.83 -10.54 2.51
N ALA A 281 4.26 -10.27 1.33
CA ALA A 281 4.97 -9.58 0.26
C ALA A 281 5.33 -8.13 0.63
N ASN A 282 4.46 -7.39 1.33
CA ASN A 282 4.76 -6.03 1.76
C ASN A 282 5.70 -6.01 2.97
N ALA A 283 5.63 -7.01 3.86
CA ALA A 283 6.64 -7.21 4.90
C ALA A 283 8.04 -7.37 4.30
N ALA A 284 8.18 -8.23 3.28
CA ALA A 284 9.43 -8.41 2.56
C ALA A 284 9.89 -7.13 1.86
N MET A 285 8.98 -6.48 1.11
CA MET A 285 9.26 -5.24 0.38
C MET A 285 9.84 -4.17 1.30
N PHE A 286 9.14 -3.83 2.38
CA PHE A 286 9.57 -2.73 3.24
C PHE A 286 10.80 -3.09 4.07
N SER A 287 11.00 -4.35 4.44
CA SER A 287 12.23 -4.76 5.11
C SER A 287 13.46 -4.59 4.20
N VAL A 288 13.34 -4.94 2.91
CA VAL A 288 14.40 -4.68 1.94
C VAL A 288 14.60 -3.17 1.75
N LEU A 289 13.54 -2.41 1.46
CA LEU A 289 13.66 -0.98 1.17
C LEU A 289 14.16 -0.14 2.35
N VAL A 290 13.87 -0.54 3.59
CA VAL A 290 14.30 0.17 4.80
C VAL A 290 15.73 -0.20 5.20
N TYR A 291 16.08 -1.48 5.23
CA TYR A 291 17.34 -1.91 5.83
C TYR A 291 18.49 -2.08 4.83
N LEU A 292 18.21 -2.30 3.54
CA LEU A 292 19.26 -2.48 2.54
C LEU A 292 20.14 -1.22 2.33
N PRO A 293 19.59 0.02 2.30
CA PRO A 293 20.42 1.22 2.27
C PRO A 293 21.31 1.37 3.50
N THR A 294 20.82 0.92 4.66
CA THR A 294 21.56 0.92 5.94
C THR A 294 22.72 -0.06 5.90
N TYR A 295 22.52 -1.26 5.33
CA TYR A 295 23.59 -2.22 5.09
C TYR A 295 24.72 -1.63 4.24
N LEU A 296 24.39 -0.99 3.12
CA LEU A 296 25.41 -0.36 2.27
C LEU A 296 26.18 0.74 3.03
N GLN A 297 25.47 1.58 3.78
CA GLN A 297 26.10 2.68 4.51
C GLN A 297 27.00 2.21 5.65
N ILE A 298 26.56 1.20 6.42
CA ILE A 298 27.30 0.70 7.58
C ILE A 298 28.41 -0.25 7.16
N VAL A 299 28.08 -1.28 6.35
CA VAL A 299 29.00 -2.37 6.00
C VAL A 299 29.96 -1.99 4.88
N HIS A 300 29.45 -1.39 3.80
CA HIS A 300 30.29 -0.95 2.67
C HIS A 300 30.89 0.44 2.88
N GLY A 301 30.48 1.15 3.94
CA GLY A 301 31.00 2.48 4.27
C GLY A 301 30.69 3.54 3.21
N VAL A 302 29.72 3.30 2.34
CA VAL A 302 29.38 4.21 1.25
C VAL A 302 28.47 5.34 1.74
N SER A 303 28.57 6.52 1.13
CA SER A 303 27.68 7.63 1.48
C SER A 303 26.21 7.33 1.16
N ALA A 304 25.28 8.07 1.78
CA ALA A 304 23.84 7.96 1.47
C ALA A 304 23.56 8.12 -0.05
N THR A 305 24.29 9.03 -0.71
CA THR A 305 24.21 9.24 -2.16
C THR A 305 24.62 7.99 -2.94
N LEU A 306 25.77 7.40 -2.61
CA LEU A 306 26.29 6.25 -3.33
C LEU A 306 25.46 4.99 -3.02
N SER A 307 24.97 4.85 -1.79
CA SER A 307 23.99 3.82 -1.40
C SER A 307 22.75 3.90 -2.29
N GLY A 308 22.21 5.10 -2.50
CA GLY A 308 21.11 5.34 -3.43
C GLY A 308 21.43 4.93 -4.88
N ILE A 309 22.64 5.22 -5.36
CA ILE A 309 23.10 4.79 -6.70
C ILE A 309 23.20 3.27 -6.78
N HIS A 310 23.75 2.61 -5.76
CA HIS A 310 23.83 1.14 -5.70
C HIS A 310 22.46 0.47 -5.65
N MET A 311 21.41 1.16 -5.18
CA MET A 311 20.03 0.67 -5.18
C MET A 311 19.33 0.79 -6.54
N LEU A 312 19.92 1.44 -7.54
CA LEU A 312 19.32 1.60 -8.87
C LEU A 312 18.93 0.28 -9.55
N PRO A 313 19.74 -0.81 -9.51
CA PRO A 313 19.33 -2.10 -10.06
C PRO A 313 18.06 -2.65 -9.39
N LEU A 314 17.90 -2.47 -8.08
CA LEU A 314 16.70 -2.88 -7.36
C LEU A 314 15.47 -2.10 -7.84
N VAL A 315 15.59 -0.78 -7.91
CA VAL A 315 14.47 0.06 -8.37
C VAL A 315 14.18 -0.18 -9.84
N ALA A 316 15.18 -0.39 -10.68
CA ALA A 316 14.99 -0.76 -12.08
C ALA A 316 14.22 -2.09 -12.19
N GLY A 317 14.63 -3.12 -11.46
CA GLY A 317 13.93 -4.41 -11.40
C GLY A 317 12.47 -4.24 -10.96
N LEU A 318 12.24 -3.46 -9.91
CA LEU A 318 10.93 -3.18 -9.33
C LEU A 318 10.00 -2.42 -10.30
N VAL A 319 10.50 -1.35 -10.93
CA VAL A 319 9.73 -0.50 -11.85
C VAL A 319 9.39 -1.26 -13.13
N VAL A 320 10.38 -1.97 -13.70
CA VAL A 320 10.21 -2.74 -14.94
C VAL A 320 9.25 -3.90 -14.70
N SER A 321 9.44 -4.68 -13.63
CA SER A 321 8.56 -5.81 -13.35
C SER A 321 7.15 -5.38 -12.97
N GLN A 322 6.97 -4.26 -12.24
CA GLN A 322 5.63 -3.70 -11.97
C GLN A 322 4.89 -3.32 -13.23
N SER A 323 5.58 -2.59 -14.11
CA SER A 323 5.00 -2.14 -15.38
C SER A 323 4.62 -3.32 -16.25
N LEU A 324 5.48 -4.34 -16.31
CA LEU A 324 5.28 -5.53 -17.11
C LEU A 324 4.16 -6.42 -16.53
N ALA A 325 4.14 -6.61 -15.21
CA ALA A 325 3.08 -7.33 -14.51
C ALA A 325 1.71 -6.66 -14.70
N GLY A 326 1.64 -5.33 -14.67
CA GLY A 326 0.40 -4.59 -14.96
C GLY A 326 -0.09 -4.82 -16.39
N ARG A 327 0.81 -4.84 -17.38
CA ARG A 327 0.47 -5.12 -18.78
C ARG A 327 0.03 -6.58 -18.98
N TRP A 328 0.74 -7.52 -18.38
CA TRP A 328 0.38 -8.94 -18.45
C TRP A 328 -0.94 -9.23 -17.75
N ALA A 329 -1.18 -8.65 -16.57
CA ALA A 329 -2.45 -8.81 -15.86
C ALA A 329 -3.66 -8.29 -16.65
N ALA A 330 -3.46 -7.37 -17.60
CA ALA A 330 -4.51 -6.86 -18.48
C ALA A 330 -4.81 -7.78 -19.69
N HIS A 331 -3.90 -8.68 -20.06
CA HIS A 331 -4.01 -9.49 -21.29
C HIS A 331 -3.96 -11.01 -21.04
N VAL A 332 -3.52 -11.44 -19.86
CA VAL A 332 -3.28 -12.84 -19.52
C VAL A 332 -4.32 -13.30 -18.50
N GLU A 333 -5.12 -14.30 -18.86
CA GLU A 333 -6.12 -14.91 -17.97
C GLU A 333 -5.48 -15.68 -16.80
N ARG A 334 -4.18 -15.98 -16.88
CA ARG A 334 -3.41 -16.74 -15.89
C ARG A 334 -2.71 -15.86 -14.84
N LEU A 335 -3.48 -15.03 -14.13
CA LEU A 335 -2.97 -14.18 -13.03
C LEU A 335 -2.20 -14.97 -11.96
N ARG A 336 -2.65 -16.20 -11.65
CA ARG A 336 -1.99 -17.09 -10.69
C ARG A 336 -0.54 -17.42 -11.08
N THR A 337 -0.25 -17.62 -12.36
CA THR A 337 1.10 -17.93 -12.84
C THR A 337 2.03 -16.73 -12.67
N ILE A 338 1.55 -15.52 -12.98
CA ILE A 338 2.30 -14.28 -12.80
C ILE A 338 2.58 -14.06 -11.31
N LEU A 339 1.59 -14.29 -10.45
CA LEU A 339 1.76 -14.17 -9.00
C LEU A 339 2.82 -15.13 -8.45
N LEU A 340 2.75 -16.41 -8.82
CA LEU A 340 3.71 -17.43 -8.40
C LEU A 340 5.13 -17.13 -8.90
N ALA A 341 5.27 -16.69 -10.15
CA ALA A 341 6.56 -16.27 -10.68
C ALA A 341 7.14 -15.07 -9.92
N GLY A 342 6.29 -14.12 -9.52
CA GLY A 342 6.71 -12.94 -8.75
C GLY A 342 7.14 -13.29 -7.34
N LEU A 343 6.36 -14.14 -6.67
CA LEU A 343 6.70 -14.64 -5.34
C LEU A 343 7.97 -15.50 -5.36
N ALA A 344 8.15 -16.33 -6.38
CA ALA A 344 9.36 -17.14 -6.54
C ALA A 344 10.60 -16.26 -6.80
N ALA A 345 10.50 -15.24 -7.66
CA ALA A 345 11.57 -14.28 -7.89
C ALA A 345 11.92 -13.48 -6.61
N ASN A 346 10.89 -13.09 -5.84
CA ASN A 346 11.10 -12.38 -4.58
C ASN A 346 11.76 -13.29 -3.53
N LEU A 347 11.31 -14.54 -3.42
CA LEU A 347 11.95 -15.54 -2.55
C LEU A 347 13.41 -15.76 -2.96
N ALA A 348 13.70 -15.93 -4.24
CA ALA A 348 15.06 -16.08 -4.74
C ALA A 348 15.92 -14.86 -4.38
N GLY A 349 15.40 -13.65 -4.58
CA GLY A 349 16.07 -12.41 -4.18
C GLY A 349 16.38 -12.36 -2.68
N LEU A 350 15.42 -12.70 -1.82
CA LEU A 350 15.63 -12.75 -0.37
C LEU A 350 16.65 -13.82 0.05
N LEU A 351 16.64 -15.00 -0.60
CA LEU A 351 17.63 -16.05 -0.34
C LEU A 351 19.04 -15.61 -0.76
N LEU A 352 19.18 -14.90 -1.88
CA LEU A 352 20.44 -14.29 -2.31
C LEU A 352 20.89 -13.18 -1.35
N LEU A 353 19.96 -12.34 -0.88
CA LEU A 353 20.26 -11.36 0.17
C LEU A 353 20.63 -12.03 1.51
N GLY A 354 20.19 -13.26 1.73
CA GLY A 354 20.60 -14.09 2.86
C GLY A 354 22.04 -14.62 2.80
N THR A 355 22.76 -14.38 1.70
CA THR A 355 24.19 -14.75 1.55
C THR A 355 25.12 -13.54 1.49
N ILE A 356 24.61 -12.33 1.72
CA ILE A 356 25.43 -11.11 1.73
C ILE A 356 26.35 -11.10 2.94
N GLY A 357 27.54 -10.55 2.75
CA GLY A 357 28.55 -10.35 3.77
C GLY A 357 29.39 -9.12 3.48
N ALA A 358 30.29 -8.76 4.41
CA ALA A 358 31.10 -7.55 4.27
C ALA A 358 31.99 -7.53 3.02
N ALA A 359 32.38 -8.70 2.50
CA ALA A 359 33.24 -8.85 1.33
C ALA A 359 32.49 -9.09 0.01
N THR A 360 31.14 -9.01 -0.02
CA THR A 360 30.39 -9.28 -1.26
C THR A 360 30.68 -8.23 -2.32
N ASP A 361 31.06 -8.67 -3.52
CA ASP A 361 31.39 -7.78 -4.63
C ASP A 361 30.19 -6.94 -5.11
N THR A 362 30.47 -5.74 -5.62
CA THR A 362 29.46 -4.76 -6.05
C THR A 362 28.62 -5.28 -7.22
N LEU A 363 29.23 -6.03 -8.15
CA LEU A 363 28.50 -6.61 -9.28
C LEU A 363 27.52 -7.68 -8.80
N VAL A 364 27.94 -8.51 -7.86
CA VAL A 364 27.10 -9.55 -7.25
C VAL A 364 25.91 -8.93 -6.52
N LEU A 365 26.15 -7.89 -5.72
CA LEU A 365 25.09 -7.12 -5.06
C LEU A 365 24.10 -6.54 -6.08
N SER A 366 24.59 -5.96 -7.18
CA SER A 366 23.74 -5.38 -8.22
C SER A 366 22.79 -6.42 -8.85
N VAL A 367 23.26 -7.64 -9.06
CA VAL A 367 22.44 -8.76 -9.56
C VAL A 367 21.40 -9.19 -8.51
N PHE A 368 21.80 -9.32 -7.25
CA PHE A 368 20.88 -9.70 -6.17
C PHE A 368 19.77 -8.66 -6.00
N PHE A 369 20.14 -7.39 -6.08
CA PHE A 369 19.24 -6.25 -6.01
C PHE A 369 18.25 -6.25 -7.16
N LEU A 370 18.72 -6.47 -8.39
CA LEU A 370 17.86 -6.57 -9.57
C LEU A 370 16.83 -7.69 -9.42
N ILE A 371 17.25 -8.90 -9.04
CA ILE A 371 16.35 -10.06 -8.86
C ILE A 371 15.32 -9.78 -7.77
N THR A 372 15.77 -9.23 -6.63
CA THR A 372 14.88 -8.85 -5.52
C THR A 372 13.88 -7.80 -5.96
N GLY A 373 14.33 -6.77 -6.69
CA GLY A 373 13.48 -5.74 -7.27
C GLY A 373 12.40 -6.32 -8.18
N VAL A 374 12.78 -7.22 -9.09
CA VAL A 374 11.84 -7.90 -10.00
C VAL A 374 10.74 -8.61 -9.20
N GLY A 375 11.11 -9.36 -8.17
CA GLY A 375 10.16 -10.06 -7.30
C GLY A 375 9.22 -9.14 -6.54
N ILE A 376 9.77 -8.13 -5.86
CA ILE A 376 8.99 -7.14 -5.10
C ILE A 376 8.00 -6.41 -6.02
N GLY A 377 8.42 -6.07 -7.24
CA GLY A 377 7.57 -5.32 -8.14
C GLY A 377 6.36 -6.10 -8.64
N MET A 378 6.53 -7.37 -9.01
CA MET A 378 5.46 -8.12 -9.68
C MET A 378 4.26 -8.43 -8.77
N VAL A 379 4.50 -8.72 -7.49
CA VAL A 379 3.49 -9.27 -6.58
C VAL A 379 2.34 -8.29 -6.24
N PRO A 380 2.60 -7.04 -5.81
CA PRO A 380 1.55 -6.18 -5.26
C PRO A 380 0.46 -5.79 -6.27
N MET A 381 0.81 -5.68 -7.56
CA MET A 381 -0.17 -5.47 -8.63
C MET A 381 -1.09 -6.68 -8.78
N VAL A 382 -0.48 -7.87 -8.97
CA VAL A 382 -1.22 -9.07 -9.34
C VAL A 382 -2.15 -9.52 -8.22
N VAL A 383 -1.73 -9.37 -6.97
CA VAL A 383 -2.57 -9.67 -5.79
C VAL A 383 -3.85 -8.83 -5.80
N LEU A 384 -3.74 -7.52 -6.02
CA LEU A 384 -4.93 -6.66 -5.99
C LEU A 384 -5.86 -6.95 -7.16
N THR A 385 -5.32 -7.11 -8.37
CA THR A 385 -6.12 -7.47 -9.56
C THR A 385 -6.83 -8.82 -9.36
N THR A 386 -6.15 -9.80 -8.76
CA THR A 386 -6.74 -11.12 -8.45
C THR A 386 -7.95 -10.99 -7.52
N VAL A 387 -7.85 -10.14 -6.50
CA VAL A 387 -8.97 -9.90 -5.57
C VAL A 387 -10.11 -9.16 -6.25
N GLN A 388 -9.79 -8.11 -7.02
CA GLN A 388 -10.80 -7.33 -7.75
C GLN A 388 -11.57 -8.20 -8.74
N ASN A 389 -10.90 -9.13 -9.43
CA ASN A 389 -11.55 -10.05 -10.38
C ASN A 389 -12.37 -11.16 -9.70
N SER A 390 -12.22 -11.35 -8.38
CA SER A 390 -12.90 -12.42 -7.64
C SER A 390 -14.19 -12.02 -6.95
N VAL A 391 -14.53 -10.73 -6.96
CA VAL A 391 -15.69 -10.16 -6.25
C VAL A 391 -16.63 -9.42 -7.21
N PRO A 392 -17.93 -9.32 -6.90
CA PRO A 392 -18.86 -8.50 -7.68
C PRO A 392 -18.44 -7.03 -7.71
N THR A 393 -18.85 -6.30 -8.74
CA THR A 393 -18.50 -4.89 -8.95
C THR A 393 -18.90 -3.99 -7.76
N ALA A 394 -19.99 -4.32 -7.08
CA ALA A 394 -20.46 -3.61 -5.89
C ALA A 394 -19.50 -3.72 -4.70
N ASP A 395 -18.71 -4.80 -4.62
CA ASP A 395 -17.83 -5.12 -3.50
C ASP A 395 -16.35 -4.80 -3.76
N LEU A 396 -16.01 -4.32 -4.96
CA LEU A 396 -14.64 -4.00 -5.37
C LEU A 396 -13.91 -3.06 -4.39
N GLY A 397 -14.62 -2.07 -3.87
CA GLY A 397 -14.07 -1.10 -2.90
C GLY A 397 -13.70 -1.77 -1.58
N ALA A 398 -14.60 -2.58 -1.03
CA ALA A 398 -14.38 -3.32 0.20
C ALA A 398 -13.22 -4.33 0.06
N ALA A 399 -13.22 -5.12 -1.02
CA ALA A 399 -12.18 -6.11 -1.25
C ALA A 399 -10.79 -5.47 -1.45
N SER A 400 -10.71 -4.34 -2.15
CA SER A 400 -9.47 -3.57 -2.30
C SER A 400 -8.99 -2.99 -0.97
N ALA A 401 -9.91 -2.52 -0.13
CA ALA A 401 -9.60 -1.98 1.19
C ALA A 401 -9.02 -3.06 2.12
N VAL A 402 -9.58 -4.27 2.14
CA VAL A 402 -9.06 -5.40 2.93
C VAL A 402 -7.63 -5.76 2.54
N VAL A 403 -7.36 -5.89 1.24
CA VAL A 403 -6.01 -6.18 0.74
C VAL A 403 -5.05 -5.04 1.09
N THR A 404 -5.46 -3.79 0.89
CA THR A 404 -4.61 -2.63 1.19
C THR A 404 -4.30 -2.54 2.68
N PHE A 405 -5.28 -2.80 3.54
CA PHE A 405 -5.10 -2.87 4.98
C PHE A 405 -4.08 -3.96 5.37
N ALA A 406 -4.21 -5.16 4.80
CA ALA A 406 -3.25 -6.24 5.02
C ALA A 406 -1.83 -5.87 4.55
N ARG A 407 -1.69 -5.15 3.43
CA ARG A 407 -0.39 -4.63 2.96
C ARG A 407 0.22 -3.63 3.94
N SER A 408 -0.57 -2.68 4.43
CA SER A 408 -0.11 -1.66 5.37
C SER A 408 0.37 -2.27 6.68
N ILE A 409 -0.37 -3.26 7.22
CA ILE A 409 0.08 -3.98 8.42
C ILE A 409 1.34 -4.78 8.10
N GLY A 410 1.38 -5.48 6.96
CA GLY A 410 2.56 -6.25 6.54
C GLY A 410 3.82 -5.39 6.49
N ALA A 411 3.74 -4.19 5.91
CA ALA A 411 4.85 -3.24 5.87
C ALA A 411 5.38 -2.87 7.27
N ALA A 412 4.49 -2.45 8.18
CA ALA A 412 4.88 -2.07 9.54
C ALA A 412 5.43 -3.26 10.35
N PHE A 413 4.74 -4.40 10.27
CA PHE A 413 5.13 -5.63 10.96
C PHE A 413 6.48 -6.16 10.46
N GLY A 414 6.69 -6.20 9.14
CA GLY A 414 7.94 -6.63 8.54
C GLY A 414 9.13 -5.81 9.01
N VAL A 415 9.01 -4.47 8.96
CA VAL A 415 10.08 -3.57 9.40
C VAL A 415 10.42 -3.76 10.87
N ALA A 416 9.41 -3.89 11.73
CA ALA A 416 9.60 -4.07 13.17
C ALA A 416 10.24 -5.42 13.54
N VAL A 417 9.75 -6.51 12.95
CA VAL A 417 10.31 -7.85 13.19
C VAL A 417 11.72 -7.96 12.63
N PHE A 418 11.97 -7.42 11.43
CA PHE A 418 13.32 -7.41 10.88
C PHE A 418 14.29 -6.59 11.72
N GLY A 419 13.86 -5.42 12.21
CA GLY A 419 14.67 -4.60 13.13
C GLY A 419 15.00 -5.33 14.42
N THR A 420 14.02 -6.02 15.01
CA THR A 420 14.26 -6.88 16.17
C THR A 420 15.28 -7.96 15.86
N LEU A 421 15.09 -8.73 14.77
CA LEU A 421 16.00 -9.81 14.38
C LEU A 421 17.43 -9.31 14.11
N LEU A 422 17.53 -8.14 13.46
CA LEU A 422 18.81 -7.47 13.21
C LEU A 422 19.50 -7.10 14.52
N ASN A 423 18.79 -6.41 15.42
CA ASN A 423 19.39 -5.92 16.66
C ASN A 423 19.71 -7.05 17.64
N THR A 424 18.85 -8.07 17.77
CA THR A 424 19.17 -9.26 18.58
C THR A 424 20.33 -10.03 17.97
N GLY A 425 20.32 -10.28 16.66
CA GLY A 425 21.39 -11.02 15.98
C GLY A 425 22.73 -10.28 15.99
N PHE A 426 22.70 -8.95 15.96
CA PHE A 426 23.89 -8.10 16.08
C PHE A 426 24.41 -8.07 17.53
N ALA A 427 23.53 -7.88 18.52
CA ALA A 427 23.89 -7.89 19.94
C ALA A 427 24.47 -9.23 20.38
N ASP A 428 23.87 -10.36 19.96
CA ASP A 428 24.35 -11.70 20.31
C ASP A 428 25.79 -11.92 19.84
N ARG A 429 26.11 -11.48 18.62
CA ARG A 429 27.44 -11.64 18.01
C ARG A 429 28.47 -10.59 18.45
N THR A 430 28.03 -9.50 19.08
CA THR A 430 28.92 -8.43 19.58
C THR A 430 29.01 -8.39 21.11
N SER A 431 28.28 -9.25 21.82
CA SER A 431 28.24 -9.36 23.29
C SER A 431 29.60 -9.56 23.97
N GLY A 432 30.59 -10.09 23.25
CA GLY A 432 31.97 -10.27 23.74
C GLY A 432 32.96 -9.17 23.34
N LEU A 433 32.55 -8.17 22.55
CA LEU A 433 33.44 -7.08 22.15
C LEU A 433 33.61 -6.09 23.30
N PRO A 434 34.84 -5.58 23.55
CA PRO A 434 35.05 -4.53 24.54
C PRO A 434 34.22 -3.29 24.17
N THR A 435 33.39 -2.80 25.09
CA THR A 435 32.62 -1.54 24.93
C THR A 435 33.50 -0.28 24.99
N ALA A 436 34.83 -0.44 24.90
CA ALA A 436 35.79 0.65 24.91
C ALA A 436 35.56 1.57 23.68
N GLY A 437 35.60 2.89 23.90
CA GLY A 437 35.44 3.89 22.84
C GLY A 437 33.99 4.33 22.56
N GLY A 438 33.02 3.95 23.40
CA GLY A 438 31.61 4.37 23.24
C GLY A 438 30.87 3.59 22.16
N PHE A 439 31.27 2.34 21.92
CA PHE A 439 30.55 1.34 21.15
C PHE A 439 29.35 0.82 21.95
N ASP A 440 28.20 0.81 21.31
CA ASP A 440 26.95 0.30 21.86
C ASP A 440 26.34 -0.64 20.83
N ALA A 441 26.19 -1.92 21.22
CA ALA A 441 25.62 -2.97 20.37
C ALA A 441 24.15 -2.72 19.99
N THR A 442 23.45 -1.83 20.69
CA THR A 442 22.09 -1.39 20.33
C THR A 442 22.09 -0.23 19.34
N ARG A 443 23.27 0.33 19.03
CA ARG A 443 23.47 1.50 18.18
C ARG A 443 24.52 1.22 17.09
N PRO A 444 24.11 0.62 15.96
CA PRO A 444 25.01 0.29 14.85
C PRO A 444 25.79 1.49 14.28
N ASP A 445 25.32 2.73 14.47
CA ASP A 445 26.03 3.97 14.14
C ASP A 445 27.37 4.12 14.90
N THR A 446 27.50 3.46 16.05
CA THR A 446 28.72 3.51 16.87
C THR A 446 29.83 2.57 16.39
N ILE A 447 29.57 1.68 15.42
CA ILE A 447 30.58 0.75 14.87
C ILE A 447 31.80 1.51 14.33
N SER A 448 31.58 2.71 13.78
CA SER A 448 32.64 3.59 13.26
C SER A 448 33.67 4.02 14.31
N ARG A 449 33.34 3.93 15.61
CA ARG A 449 34.20 4.33 16.74
C ARG A 449 35.14 3.20 17.20
N LEU A 450 34.93 1.97 16.73
CA LEU A 450 35.75 0.83 17.11
C LEU A 450 37.12 0.84 16.41
N PRO A 451 38.21 0.44 17.10
CA PRO A 451 39.51 0.19 16.47
C PRO A 451 39.45 -0.95 15.44
N GLY A 452 40.25 -0.86 14.37
CA GLY A 452 40.22 -1.71 13.17
C GLY A 452 39.68 -3.13 13.32
N ALA A 453 40.37 -4.03 14.03
CA ALA A 453 39.95 -5.43 14.16
C ALA A 453 38.58 -5.62 14.85
N LEU A 454 38.24 -4.77 15.82
CA LEU A 454 36.94 -4.79 16.49
C LEU A 454 35.84 -4.24 15.57
N ARG A 455 36.17 -3.21 14.77
CA ARG A 455 35.27 -2.67 13.76
C ARG A 455 34.93 -3.72 12.70
N ASP A 456 35.91 -4.43 12.17
CA ASP A 456 35.68 -5.47 11.15
C ASP A 456 34.79 -6.60 11.69
N THR A 457 35.03 -7.01 12.94
CA THR A 457 34.19 -8.00 13.63
C THR A 457 32.74 -7.52 13.80
N ALA A 458 32.55 -6.24 14.17
CA ALA A 458 31.22 -5.65 14.30
C ALA A 458 30.52 -5.49 12.94
N LEU A 459 31.24 -5.10 11.88
CA LEU A 459 30.68 -5.01 10.53
C LEU A 459 30.26 -6.38 10.00
N ASP A 460 31.06 -7.42 10.24
CA ASP A 460 30.71 -8.79 9.87
C ASP A 460 29.52 -9.31 10.68
N ALA A 461 29.46 -9.03 11.98
CA ALA A 461 28.31 -9.35 12.83
C ALA A 461 27.02 -8.67 12.34
N PHE A 462 27.11 -7.39 11.94
CA PHE A 462 25.97 -6.64 11.40
C PHE A 462 25.51 -7.21 10.05
N ALA A 463 26.45 -7.52 9.15
CA ALA A 463 26.16 -8.14 7.86
C ALA A 463 25.49 -9.52 8.04
N HIS A 464 25.99 -10.34 8.97
CA HIS A 464 25.39 -11.64 9.28
C HIS A 464 23.98 -11.52 9.90
N ALA A 465 23.75 -10.53 10.75
CA ALA A 465 22.43 -10.28 11.33
C ALA A 465 21.42 -9.82 10.26
N MET A 466 21.85 -8.94 9.35
CA MET A 466 21.08 -8.55 8.15
C MET A 466 20.72 -9.75 7.27
N ALA A 467 21.72 -10.58 6.93
CA ALA A 467 21.53 -11.79 6.13
C ALA A 467 20.54 -12.77 6.80
N GLY A 468 20.69 -12.98 8.12
CA GLY A 468 19.76 -13.78 8.91
C GLY A 468 18.32 -13.23 8.88
N GLY A 469 18.15 -11.90 8.98
CA GLY A 469 16.85 -11.24 8.85
C GLY A 469 16.19 -11.53 7.49
N TYR A 470 16.95 -11.49 6.39
CA TYR A 470 16.41 -11.78 5.06
C TYR A 470 16.00 -13.24 4.90
N LEU A 471 16.71 -14.19 5.52
CA LEU A 471 16.32 -15.60 5.54
C LEU A 471 15.03 -15.86 6.32
N TRP A 472 14.83 -15.17 7.45
CA TRP A 472 13.56 -15.25 8.20
C TRP A 472 12.38 -14.71 7.40
N ILE A 473 12.57 -13.59 6.69
CA ILE A 473 11.56 -13.06 5.79
C ILE A 473 11.32 -13.98 4.59
N ALA A 474 12.37 -14.61 4.05
CA ALA A 474 12.25 -15.60 2.99
C ALA A 474 11.35 -16.77 3.43
N LEU A 475 11.52 -17.26 4.65
CA LEU A 475 10.65 -18.29 5.23
C LEU A 475 9.19 -17.81 5.35
N ALA A 476 8.97 -16.59 5.83
CA ALA A 476 7.62 -16.02 5.91
C ALA A 476 6.98 -15.86 4.52
N LEU A 477 7.76 -15.45 3.50
CA LEU A 477 7.29 -15.34 2.12
C LEU A 477 7.02 -16.72 1.49
N ALA A 478 7.77 -17.75 1.85
CA ALA A 478 7.53 -19.12 1.39
C ALA A 478 6.15 -19.63 1.85
N VAL A 479 5.70 -19.24 3.05
CA VAL A 479 4.31 -19.48 3.48
C VAL A 479 3.33 -18.78 2.54
N GLY A 480 3.61 -17.53 2.13
CA GLY A 480 2.84 -16.82 1.11
C GLY A 480 2.77 -17.56 -0.25
N ILE A 481 3.86 -18.19 -0.69
CA ILE A 481 3.86 -19.03 -1.91
C ILE A 481 2.93 -20.22 -1.74
N VAL A 482 3.02 -20.93 -0.61
CA VAL A 482 2.13 -22.06 -0.32
C VAL A 482 0.67 -21.62 -0.36
N LEU A 483 0.34 -20.47 0.24
CA LEU A 483 -1.00 -19.88 0.18
C LEU A 483 -1.44 -19.55 -1.25
N ALA A 484 -0.53 -19.05 -2.08
CA ALA A 484 -0.80 -18.75 -3.49
C ALA A 484 -1.13 -20.01 -4.32
N LEU A 485 -0.65 -21.18 -3.90
CA LEU A 485 -1.03 -22.45 -4.52
C LEU A 485 -2.51 -22.81 -4.27
N PHE A 486 -3.13 -22.31 -3.20
CA PHE A 486 -4.55 -22.54 -2.91
C PHE A 486 -5.50 -21.53 -3.58
N LEU A 487 -4.95 -20.52 -4.28
CA LEU A 487 -5.77 -19.61 -5.08
C LEU A 487 -6.43 -20.37 -6.24
N LYS A 488 -7.77 -20.31 -6.30
CA LYS A 488 -8.52 -20.85 -7.44
C LYS A 488 -8.22 -20.00 -8.69
N PRO A 489 -8.01 -20.62 -9.87
CA PRO A 489 -7.95 -19.89 -11.13
C PRO A 489 -9.22 -19.03 -11.28
N ALA A 490 -9.07 -17.79 -11.75
CA ALA A 490 -10.21 -16.92 -12.03
C ALA A 490 -11.14 -17.62 -13.03
N ARG A 491 -12.46 -17.57 -12.81
CA ARG A 491 -13.47 -18.14 -13.71
C ARG A 491 -13.26 -17.58 -15.12
N GLU A 492 -13.21 -18.47 -16.10
CA GLU A 492 -13.31 -18.11 -17.52
C GLU A 492 -14.56 -17.24 -17.68
N SER A 493 -14.35 -16.00 -18.13
CA SER A 493 -15.43 -15.10 -18.50
C SER A 493 -15.99 -15.57 -19.85
N GLY A 494 -16.72 -16.69 -19.82
CA GLY A 494 -17.16 -17.41 -21.02
C GLY A 494 -18.55 -18.05 -20.89
N GLU A 495 -19.31 -17.72 -19.85
CA GLU A 495 -20.74 -18.00 -19.80
C GLU A 495 -21.46 -16.68 -19.58
N THR A 496 -21.56 -15.91 -20.66
CA THR A 496 -22.77 -15.11 -20.85
C THR A 496 -23.89 -16.13 -20.82
N THR A 497 -24.55 -16.26 -19.68
CA THR A 497 -25.90 -16.79 -19.67
C THR A 497 -26.68 -15.82 -20.55
N THR A 498 -26.76 -16.14 -21.84
CA THR A 498 -27.92 -15.80 -22.63
C THR A 498 -29.06 -16.41 -21.82
N THR A 499 -29.64 -15.64 -20.91
CA THR A 499 -31.04 -15.80 -20.59
C THR A 499 -31.74 -15.59 -21.92
N ASP A 500 -31.81 -16.69 -22.65
CA ASP A 500 -32.86 -16.95 -23.60
C ASP A 500 -34.14 -16.62 -22.84
N HIS A 501 -34.71 -15.45 -23.13
CA HIS A 501 -36.14 -15.27 -22.95
C HIS A 501 -36.79 -16.16 -24.02
N SER A 502 -36.71 -17.48 -23.82
CA SER A 502 -37.70 -18.40 -24.33
C SER A 502 -38.97 -18.12 -23.52
N GLU A 503 -39.74 -17.19 -24.05
CA GLU A 503 -41.15 -17.03 -23.75
C GLU A 503 -41.82 -18.40 -23.93
N PRO A 504 -42.42 -19.00 -22.89
CA PRO A 504 -43.15 -20.23 -23.07
C PRO A 504 -44.43 -19.91 -23.85
N ALA A 505 -44.47 -20.32 -25.12
CA ALA A 505 -45.71 -20.38 -25.87
C ALA A 505 -46.66 -21.34 -25.16
N ASP A 506 -47.68 -20.76 -24.52
CA ASP A 506 -48.77 -21.45 -23.86
C ASP A 506 -49.51 -22.34 -24.88
N GLN A 507 -49.30 -23.65 -24.77
CA GLN A 507 -50.14 -24.66 -25.40
C GLN A 507 -51.30 -24.98 -24.45
N SER A 508 -52.40 -24.22 -24.57
CA SER A 508 -53.72 -24.72 -24.17
C SER A 508 -54.46 -25.22 -25.40
N ALA A 509 -54.60 -26.53 -25.50
CA ALA A 509 -55.43 -27.20 -26.49
C ALA A 509 -56.92 -26.83 -26.32
N THR A 510 -57.56 -26.36 -27.39
CA THR A 510 -59.01 -26.53 -27.62
C THR A 510 -59.27 -26.57 -29.11
N THR A 511 -59.26 -27.77 -29.69
CA THR A 511 -60.16 -28.14 -30.77
C THR A 511 -61.57 -28.19 -30.20
N ASP A 512 -62.53 -27.40 -30.69
CA ASP A 512 -63.69 -27.92 -31.43
C ASP A 512 -64.70 -26.81 -31.80
N HIS A 513 -65.33 -27.02 -32.95
CA HIS A 513 -66.47 -26.38 -33.59
C HIS A 513 -67.28 -25.29 -32.86
N SER A 514 -67.41 -24.12 -33.51
CA SER A 514 -68.69 -23.42 -33.58
C SER A 514 -68.92 -22.75 -34.95
N LYS A 515 -69.96 -23.23 -35.63
CA LYS A 515 -70.56 -22.73 -36.87
C LYS A 515 -71.09 -21.29 -36.67
N PRO A 516 -71.16 -20.46 -37.73
CA PRO A 516 -72.21 -19.46 -37.84
C PRO A 516 -73.47 -20.09 -38.47
N VAL A 517 -74.62 -19.84 -37.84
CA VAL A 517 -75.96 -20.17 -38.36
C VAL A 517 -76.32 -19.25 -39.55
N PRO A 518 -77.05 -19.74 -40.58
CA PRO A 518 -77.32 -18.99 -41.81
C PRO A 518 -78.66 -18.25 -41.75
N VAL A 519 -78.77 -17.03 -42.31
CA VAL A 519 -80.06 -16.41 -42.68
C VAL A 519 -79.90 -15.49 -43.92
N THR A 520 -80.47 -15.98 -45.04
CA THR A 520 -81.15 -15.32 -46.19
C THR A 520 -80.42 -14.39 -47.17
N GLY A 521 -80.53 -14.76 -48.46
CA GLY A 521 -80.70 -13.83 -49.60
C GLY A 521 -80.06 -14.32 -50.91
N PRO A 522 -80.82 -14.72 -51.96
CA PRO A 522 -80.26 -15.10 -53.26
C PRO A 522 -80.41 -13.98 -54.29
N VAL A 523 -79.34 -13.58 -54.99
CA VAL A 523 -79.46 -12.93 -56.32
C VAL A 523 -78.24 -13.26 -57.19
N GLN A 524 -78.57 -13.62 -58.44
CA GLN A 524 -77.72 -14.07 -59.55
C GLN A 524 -76.94 -12.94 -60.27
N ASP A 525 -75.93 -13.40 -61.00
CA ASP A 525 -75.34 -12.91 -62.27
C ASP A 525 -74.43 -11.66 -62.33
N PRO A 526 -73.27 -11.78 -63.01
CA PRO A 526 -72.49 -10.66 -63.52
C PRO A 526 -72.82 -10.41 -65.00
N VAL A 527 -73.31 -9.22 -65.36
CA VAL A 527 -73.33 -8.76 -66.77
C VAL A 527 -73.10 -7.24 -66.87
N ARG A 528 -72.30 -6.87 -67.88
CA ARG A 528 -72.06 -5.56 -68.54
C ARG A 528 -70.81 -4.80 -68.09
N THR A 529 -69.72 -4.77 -68.88
CA THR A 529 -69.45 -3.91 -70.06
C THR A 529 -69.70 -2.41 -69.84
N CYS A 530 -68.65 -1.66 -69.55
CA CYS A 530 -67.96 -0.71 -70.44
C CYS A 530 -66.64 -0.28 -69.80
#